data_AF-W4QES9-F1
#
_entry.id   AF-W4QES9-F1
#
_cell.length_a   1.000
_cell.length_b   1.000
_cell.length_c   1.000
_cell.angle_alpha   90.00
_cell.angle_beta   90.00
_cell.angle_gamma   90.00
#
_symmetry.space_group_name_H-M   'P 1'
#
loop_
_entity.id
_entity.type
_entity.pdbx_description
1 polymer ?
#
loop_
_entity_poly.entity_id
_entity_poly.type
_entity_poly.pdbx_seq_one_letter_code
_entity_poly.pdbx_strand_id
1 'polypeptide(L)'
;MENREITVLQLTVILVSTNIGVGMLAFPRFVALEAETASISATLFGSMIALIGVMSIAYLGKVYDNKTFVGYSRQILGKKLGAFFIMIMILFFIILTGLELRQFGEVIIGSLLPKTPIYVPMMMIAFICMLASFHSMNVFAYVHLFYIAFTVAPITFILLAATREIDWIYVQPILGNETSWGGL
;
A
#
# COMPACT_ATOMS: atom_id res chain seq x y z
N MET A 1 12.53 23.89 -14.36
CA MET A 1 11.19 23.30 -14.47
C MET A 1 10.39 23.80 -13.27
N GLU A 2 9.33 24.57 -13.50
CA GLU A 2 8.53 25.18 -12.44
C GLU A 2 7.78 24.07 -11.67
N ASN A 3 7.98 24.01 -10.35
CA ASN A 3 7.37 22.98 -9.51
C ASN A 3 5.96 23.46 -9.12
N ARG A 4 4.96 23.15 -9.95
CA ARG A 4 3.55 23.34 -9.60
C ARG A 4 3.20 22.51 -8.36
N GLU A 5 2.35 23.05 -7.51
CA GLU A 5 1.79 22.31 -6.38
C GLU A 5 0.87 21.19 -6.88
N ILE A 6 0.98 20.03 -6.22
CA ILE A 6 0.16 18.86 -6.52
C ILE A 6 -1.24 19.08 -5.95
N THR A 7 -2.26 18.85 -6.76
CA THR A 7 -3.65 19.02 -6.30
C THR A 7 -4.05 17.90 -5.33
N VAL A 8 -5.08 18.13 -4.52
CA VAL A 8 -5.62 17.12 -3.59
C VAL A 8 -5.97 15.83 -4.34
N LEU A 9 -6.60 15.94 -5.52
CA LEU A 9 -6.94 14.77 -6.36
C LEU A 9 -5.69 13.98 -6.75
N GLN A 10 -4.64 14.67 -7.22
CA GLN A 10 -3.39 14.02 -7.61
C GLN A 10 -2.70 13.34 -6.43
N LEU A 11 -2.69 13.97 -5.26
CA LEU A 11 -2.16 13.36 -4.04
C LEU A 11 -2.97 12.12 -3.63
N THR A 12 -4.30 12.21 -3.64
CA THR A 12 -5.18 11.06 -3.35
C THR A 12 -4.92 9.92 -4.31
N VAL A 13 -4.81 10.20 -5.61
CA VAL A 13 -4.55 9.18 -6.62
C VAL A 13 -3.19 8.51 -6.39
N ILE A 14 -2.13 9.28 -6.11
CA ILE A 14 -0.81 8.73 -5.77
C ILE A 14 -0.89 7.79 -4.56
N LEU A 15 -1.59 8.21 -3.49
CA LEU A 15 -1.71 7.42 -2.28
C LEU A 15 -2.48 6.12 -2.54
N VAL A 16 -3.60 6.19 -3.26
CA VAL A 16 -4.41 5.01 -3.59
C VAL A 16 -3.63 4.06 -4.50
N SER A 17 -3.01 4.56 -5.56
CA SER A 17 -2.24 3.72 -6.48
C SER A 17 -1.04 3.06 -5.83
N THR A 18 -0.39 3.73 -4.87
CA THR A 18 0.78 3.17 -4.15
C THR A 18 0.34 2.07 -3.17
N ASN A 19 -0.87 2.15 -2.61
CA ASN A 19 -1.41 1.10 -1.75
C ASN A 19 -1.90 -0.12 -2.56
N ILE A 20 -2.33 0.08 -3.81
CA ILE A 20 -2.70 -1.02 -4.70
C ILE A 20 -1.42 -1.68 -5.24
N GLY A 21 -0.91 -2.66 -4.50
CA GLY A 21 0.25 -3.47 -4.88
C GLY A 21 -0.03 -4.97 -4.82
N VAL A 22 1.01 -5.78 -5.03
CA VAL A 22 0.90 -7.26 -4.96
C VAL A 22 0.44 -7.71 -3.56
N GLY A 23 0.90 -7.00 -2.51
CA GLY A 23 0.47 -7.24 -1.13
C GLY A 23 -1.04 -7.09 -0.92
N MET A 24 -1.70 -6.16 -1.63
CA MET A 24 -3.15 -5.94 -1.52
C MET A 24 -3.94 -7.15 -2.05
N LEU A 25 -3.45 -7.86 -3.07
CA LEU A 25 -4.16 -9.01 -3.64
C LEU A 25 -4.09 -10.24 -2.73
N ALA A 26 -3.00 -10.42 -2.00
CA ALA A 26 -2.85 -11.53 -1.07
C ALA A 26 -3.55 -11.26 0.29
N PHE A 27 -3.73 -10.00 0.66
CA PHE A 27 -4.24 -9.59 1.97
C PHE A 27 -5.65 -10.15 2.29
N PRO A 28 -6.66 -10.06 1.40
CA PRO A 28 -7.99 -10.63 1.67
C PRO A 28 -7.93 -12.13 1.97
N ARG A 29 -7.05 -12.86 1.29
CA ARG A 29 -6.85 -14.30 1.55
C ARG A 29 -6.27 -14.55 2.93
N PHE A 30 -5.26 -13.79 3.35
CA PHE A 30 -4.68 -13.93 4.69
C PHE A 30 -5.72 -13.65 5.78
N VAL A 31 -6.49 -12.58 5.64
CA VAL A 31 -7.54 -12.24 6.62
C VAL A 31 -8.65 -13.30 6.63
N ALA A 32 -9.04 -13.83 5.47
CA ALA A 32 -10.03 -14.90 5.39
C ALA A 32 -9.55 -16.22 6.00
N LEU A 33 -8.25 -16.53 5.93
CA LEU A 33 -7.70 -17.75 6.55
C LEU A 33 -7.62 -17.65 8.07
N GLU A 34 -7.30 -16.46 8.60
CA GLU A 34 -7.11 -16.26 10.04
C GLU A 34 -8.42 -15.90 10.77
N ALA A 35 -9.29 -15.12 10.13
CA ALA A 35 -10.53 -14.61 10.73
C ALA A 35 -11.79 -15.28 10.16
N GLU A 36 -11.67 -16.20 9.21
CA GLU A 36 -12.78 -16.92 8.59
C GLU A 36 -13.94 -15.98 8.19
N THR A 37 -15.14 -16.22 8.72
CA THR A 37 -16.35 -15.43 8.49
C THR A 37 -16.31 -14.05 9.17
N ALA A 38 -15.48 -13.88 10.21
CA ALA A 38 -15.18 -12.59 10.83
C ALA A 38 -14.19 -11.72 10.02
N SER A 39 -13.74 -12.18 8.85
CA SER A 39 -12.81 -11.41 8.00
C SER A 39 -13.31 -10.01 7.62
N ILE A 40 -14.62 -9.83 7.45
CA ILE A 40 -15.24 -8.53 7.16
C ILE A 40 -15.09 -7.57 8.34
N SER A 41 -15.41 -8.02 9.56
CA SER A 41 -15.30 -7.19 10.76
C SER A 41 -13.84 -6.91 11.13
N ALA A 42 -12.96 -7.90 10.98
CA ALA A 42 -11.52 -7.74 11.15
C ALA A 42 -10.93 -6.71 10.17
N THR A 43 -11.34 -6.76 8.90
CA THR A 43 -10.91 -5.79 7.88
C THR A 43 -11.43 -4.39 8.20
N LEU A 44 -12.70 -4.27 8.61
CA LEU A 44 -13.29 -2.98 8.99
C LEU A 44 -12.54 -2.37 10.19
N PHE A 45 -12.28 -3.15 11.23
CA PHE A 45 -11.55 -2.70 12.40
C PHE A 45 -10.10 -2.30 12.06
N GLY A 46 -9.41 -3.09 11.25
CA GLY A 46 -8.08 -2.76 10.74
C GLY A 46 -8.08 -1.45 9.93
N SER A 47 -9.11 -1.23 9.11
CA SER A 47 -9.26 0.00 8.34
C SER A 47 -9.49 1.24 9.22
N MET A 48 -10.22 1.10 10.33
CA MET A 48 -10.40 2.19 11.30
C MET A 48 -9.09 2.58 11.97
N ILE A 49 -8.28 1.58 12.36
CA ILE A 49 -6.94 1.83 12.93
C ILE A 49 -6.05 2.55 11.92
N ALA A 50 -6.04 2.08 10.67
CA ALA A 50 -5.28 2.71 9.59
C ALA A 50 -5.73 4.16 9.35
N LEU A 51 -7.05 4.43 9.39
CA LEU A 51 -7.60 5.77 9.24
C LEU A 51 -7.12 6.71 10.35
N ILE A 52 -7.08 6.25 11.60
CA ILE A 52 -6.53 7.02 12.73
C ILE A 52 -5.06 7.37 12.47
N GLY A 53 -4.27 6.42 11.96
CA GLY A 53 -2.87 6.64 11.58
C GLY A 53 -2.71 7.71 10.50
N VAL A 54 -3.48 7.61 9.42
CA VAL A 54 -3.45 8.59 8.32
C VAL A 54 -3.88 9.97 8.80
N MET A 55 -4.95 10.07 9.59
CA MET A 55 -5.40 11.34 10.18
C MET A 55 -4.33 11.96 11.08
N SER A 56 -3.63 11.15 11.88
CA SER A 56 -2.55 11.62 12.75
C SER A 56 -1.39 12.22 11.94
N ILE A 57 -0.98 11.55 10.86
CA ILE A 57 0.08 12.02 9.97
C ILE A 57 -0.35 13.31 9.24
N ALA A 58 -1.58 13.34 8.72
CA ALA A 58 -2.12 14.51 8.04
C ALA A 58 -2.23 15.73 8.98
N TYR A 59 -2.66 15.51 10.22
CA TYR A 59 -2.71 16.56 11.24
C TYR A 59 -1.32 17.10 11.56
N LEU A 60 -0.33 16.22 11.78
CA LEU A 60 1.06 16.62 12.02
C LEU A 60 1.64 17.41 10.83
N GLY A 61 1.37 17.00 9.61
CA GLY A 61 1.78 17.72 8.40
C GLY A 61 1.19 19.13 8.32
N LYS A 62 -0.06 19.31 8.76
CA LYS A 62 -0.72 20.63 8.82
C LYS A 62 -0.16 21.52 9.94
N VAL A 63 0.14 20.94 11.10
CA VAL A 63 0.68 21.69 12.26
C VAL A 63 2.11 22.14 12.02
N TYR A 64 2.94 21.28 11.40
CA TYR A 64 4.34 21.57 11.09
C TYR A 64 4.50 21.95 9.61
N ASP A 65 3.78 23.00 9.22
CA ASP A 65 3.80 23.52 7.86
C ASP A 65 5.24 23.87 7.42
N ASN A 66 5.55 23.64 6.14
CA ASN A 66 6.88 23.79 5.53
C ASN A 66 8.02 22.90 6.08
N LYS A 67 7.72 21.84 6.86
CA LYS A 67 8.73 20.85 7.29
C LYS A 67 8.48 19.49 6.66
N THR A 68 9.55 18.84 6.24
CA THR A 68 9.48 17.44 5.78
C THR A 68 9.20 16.50 6.95
N PHE A 69 8.75 15.29 6.64
CA PHE A 69 8.60 14.18 7.61
C PHE A 69 9.82 14.07 8.53
N VAL A 70 11.03 14.06 7.94
CA VAL A 70 12.31 14.03 8.66
C VAL A 70 12.47 15.23 9.59
N GLY A 71 12.09 16.42 9.12
CA GLY A 71 12.22 17.68 9.85
C GLY A 71 11.33 17.75 11.09
N TYR A 72 10.04 17.46 10.96
CA TYR A 72 9.14 17.53 12.10
C TYR A 72 9.32 16.34 13.05
N SER A 73 9.65 15.12 12.56
CA SER A 73 9.95 13.99 13.45
C SER A 73 11.10 14.29 14.40
N ARG A 74 12.14 15.00 13.93
CA ARG A 74 13.27 15.44 14.76
C ARG A 74 12.91 16.54 15.74
N GLN A 75 11.93 17.38 15.42
CA GLN A 75 11.43 18.41 16.34
C GLN A 75 10.56 17.81 17.44
N ILE A 76 9.68 16.87 17.11
CA ILE A 76 8.75 16.23 18.06
C ILE A 76 9.50 15.29 19.01
N LEU A 77 10.36 14.43 18.48
CA LEU A 77 11.07 13.40 19.27
C LEU A 77 12.42 13.88 19.81
N GLY A 78 12.90 15.05 19.37
CA GLY A 78 14.24 15.55 19.66
C GLY A 78 15.33 14.98 18.75
N LYS A 79 16.54 15.55 18.82
CA LYS A 79 17.64 15.30 17.86
C LYS A 79 18.10 13.84 17.81
N LYS A 80 18.24 13.16 18.96
CA LYS A 80 18.75 11.78 19.03
C LYS A 80 17.68 10.75 18.67
N LEU A 81 16.53 10.79 19.34
CA LEU A 81 15.44 9.85 19.10
C LEU A 81 14.81 10.04 17.72
N GLY A 82 14.68 11.28 17.25
CA GLY A 82 14.21 11.56 15.88
C GLY A 82 15.17 11.01 14.82
N ALA A 83 16.49 11.13 15.00
CA ALA A 83 17.45 10.54 14.07
C ALA A 83 17.37 9.01 14.05
N PHE A 84 17.23 8.38 15.22
CA PHE A 84 17.04 6.93 15.32
C PHE A 84 15.75 6.47 14.65
N PHE A 85 14.64 7.17 14.87
CA PHE A 85 13.36 6.89 14.21
C PHE A 85 13.44 6.99 12.68
N ILE A 86 14.10 8.03 12.16
CA ILE A 86 14.31 8.17 10.71
C ILE A 86 15.20 7.07 10.15
N MET A 87 16.22 6.63 10.89
CA MET A 87 17.04 5.48 10.48
C MET A 87 16.20 4.21 10.36
N ILE A 88 15.32 3.93 11.33
CA ILE A 88 14.39 2.79 11.26
C ILE A 88 13.48 2.92 10.04
N MET A 89 12.93 4.10 9.76
CA MET A 89 12.09 4.33 8.58
C MET A 89 12.83 4.07 7.28
N ILE A 90 14.09 4.52 7.17
CA ILE A 90 14.93 4.24 5.98
C ILE A 90 15.12 2.73 5.81
N LEU A 91 15.47 2.02 6.87
CA LEU A 91 15.62 0.56 6.82
C LEU A 91 14.32 -0.15 6.42
N PHE A 92 13.19 0.30 6.97
CA PHE A 92 11.87 -0.20 6.61
C PHE A 92 11.59 -0.04 5.11
N PHE A 93 11.83 1.16 4.54
CA PHE A 93 11.65 1.38 3.11
C PHE A 93 12.62 0.58 2.24
N ILE A 94 13.85 0.33 2.69
CA ILE A 94 14.81 -0.53 1.98
C ILE A 94 14.29 -1.97 1.90
N ILE A 95 13.82 -2.52 3.02
CA ILE A 95 13.25 -3.88 3.09
C ILE A 95 12.01 -3.95 2.19
N LEU A 96 11.11 -2.97 2.30
CA LEU A 96 9.91 -2.90 1.48
C LEU A 96 10.24 -2.87 -0.02
N THR A 97 11.21 -2.04 -0.41
CA THR A 97 11.68 -1.98 -1.81
C THR A 97 12.22 -3.33 -2.28
N GLY A 98 13.02 -4.02 -1.46
CA GLY A 98 13.52 -5.36 -1.78
C GLY A 98 12.40 -6.39 -1.98
N LEU A 99 11.36 -6.32 -1.14
CA LEU A 99 10.18 -7.19 -1.26
C LEU A 99 9.41 -6.93 -2.56
N GLU A 100 9.13 -5.66 -2.87
CA GLU A 100 8.43 -5.26 -4.10
C GLU A 100 9.21 -5.68 -5.35
N LEU A 101 10.53 -5.47 -5.37
CA LEU A 101 11.40 -5.93 -6.48
C LEU A 101 11.30 -7.43 -6.69
N ARG A 102 11.33 -8.21 -5.60
CA ARG A 102 11.23 -9.68 -5.66
C ARG A 102 9.85 -10.11 -6.18
N GLN A 103 8.78 -9.56 -5.63
CA GLN A 103 7.41 -9.86 -6.05
C GLN A 103 7.20 -9.55 -7.54
N PHE A 104 7.69 -8.41 -8.01
CA PHE A 104 7.69 -8.08 -9.42
C PHE A 104 8.45 -9.13 -10.26
N GLY A 105 9.65 -9.52 -9.83
CA GLY A 105 10.46 -10.55 -10.51
C GLY A 105 9.75 -11.90 -10.62
N GLU A 106 9.07 -12.35 -9.55
CA GLU A 106 8.29 -13.58 -9.51
C GLU A 106 7.13 -13.54 -10.51
N VAL A 107 6.42 -12.41 -10.61
CA VAL A 107 5.33 -12.23 -11.58
C VAL A 107 5.84 -12.29 -13.02
N ILE A 108 6.97 -11.64 -13.33
CA ILE A 108 7.53 -11.61 -14.70
C ILE A 108 8.00 -13.00 -15.14
N ILE A 109 8.68 -13.76 -14.28
CA ILE A 109 9.12 -15.11 -14.64
C ILE A 109 7.94 -16.05 -14.76
N GLY A 110 6.95 -15.94 -13.87
CA GLY A 110 5.75 -16.77 -13.91
C GLY A 110 4.88 -16.56 -15.15
N SER A 111 4.93 -15.38 -15.77
CA SER A 111 4.01 -15.02 -16.86
C SER A 111 4.67 -14.81 -18.23
N LEU A 112 5.90 -14.28 -18.28
CA LEU A 112 6.51 -13.74 -19.51
C LEU A 112 7.88 -14.35 -19.82
N LEU A 113 8.77 -14.47 -18.84
CA LEU A 113 10.15 -14.92 -19.04
C LEU A 113 10.51 -16.13 -18.15
N PRO A 114 9.89 -17.31 -18.36
CA PRO A 114 10.04 -18.47 -17.47
C PRO A 114 11.45 -19.07 -17.44
N LYS A 115 12.26 -18.81 -18.48
CA LYS A 115 13.63 -19.32 -18.60
C LYS A 115 14.69 -18.36 -18.07
N THR A 116 14.31 -17.14 -17.71
CA THR A 116 15.24 -16.10 -17.24
C THR A 116 15.36 -16.17 -15.73
N PRO A 117 16.56 -16.01 -15.15
CA PRO A 117 16.73 -15.98 -13.69
C PRO A 117 16.17 -14.70 -13.06
N ILE A 118 15.65 -14.80 -11.82
CA ILE A 118 14.88 -13.74 -11.13
C ILE A 118 15.62 -12.43 -10.91
N TYR A 119 16.95 -12.46 -10.78
CA TYR A 119 17.73 -11.25 -10.59
C TYR A 119 17.70 -10.31 -11.81
N VAL A 120 17.43 -10.83 -13.02
CA VAL A 120 17.38 -10.00 -14.25
C VAL A 120 16.19 -9.04 -14.24
N PRO A 121 14.92 -9.49 -14.14
CA PRO A 121 13.79 -8.58 -14.08
C PRO A 121 13.85 -7.66 -12.85
N MET A 122 14.38 -8.12 -11.72
CA MET A 122 14.60 -7.30 -10.52
C MET A 122 15.54 -6.12 -10.79
N MET A 123 16.69 -6.37 -11.43
CA MET A 123 17.65 -5.31 -11.76
C MET A 123 17.09 -4.35 -12.82
N MET A 124 16.36 -4.87 -13.80
CA MET A 124 15.75 -4.03 -14.84
C MET A 124 14.73 -3.03 -14.26
N ILE A 125 13.80 -3.51 -13.43
CA ILE A 125 12.80 -2.62 -12.83
C ILE A 125 13.45 -1.65 -11.83
N ALA A 126 14.45 -2.09 -11.05
CA ALA A 126 15.19 -1.21 -10.16
C ALA A 126 15.88 -0.07 -10.92
N PHE A 127 16.49 -0.37 -12.07
CA PHE A 127 17.12 0.64 -12.93
C PHE A 127 16.10 1.63 -13.48
N ILE A 128 14.93 1.15 -13.93
CA ILE A 128 13.84 2.02 -14.41
C ILE A 128 13.32 2.93 -13.27
N CYS A 129 13.11 2.39 -12.08
CA CYS A 129 12.69 3.17 -10.91
C CYS A 129 13.72 4.24 -10.51
N MET A 130 15.01 3.93 -10.64
CA MET A 130 16.09 4.88 -10.41
C MET A 130 15.99 6.05 -11.41
N LEU A 131 15.78 5.76 -12.70
CA LEU A 131 15.60 6.79 -13.73
C LEU A 131 14.33 7.62 -13.50
N ALA A 132 13.23 6.98 -13.10
CA ALA A 132 11.98 7.65 -12.78
C ALA A 132 12.14 8.62 -11.60
N SER A 133 12.95 8.26 -10.60
CA SER A 133 13.18 9.06 -9.39
C SER A 133 13.88 10.40 -9.65
N PHE A 134 14.52 10.60 -10.82
CA PHE A 134 15.11 11.88 -11.20
C PHE A 134 14.10 12.91 -11.71
N HIS A 135 12.86 12.50 -11.99
CA HIS A 135 11.81 13.39 -12.49
C HIS A 135 11.10 14.13 -11.36
N SER A 136 10.40 15.23 -11.70
CA SER A 136 9.66 16.01 -10.72
C SER A 136 8.40 15.29 -10.24
N MET A 137 7.93 15.65 -9.03
CA MET A 137 6.71 15.07 -8.47
C MET A 137 5.45 15.33 -9.32
N ASN A 138 5.46 16.37 -10.16
CA ASN A 138 4.37 16.64 -11.10
C ASN A 138 4.30 15.56 -12.19
N VAL A 139 5.44 15.15 -12.75
CA VAL A 139 5.47 14.05 -13.73
C VAL A 139 4.96 12.76 -13.07
N PHE A 140 5.42 12.50 -11.85
CA PHE A 140 4.95 11.35 -11.05
C PHE A 140 3.43 11.36 -10.85
N ALA A 141 2.85 12.52 -10.52
CA ALA A 141 1.41 12.67 -10.36
C ALA A 141 0.62 12.40 -11.65
N TYR A 142 1.09 12.91 -12.79
CA TYR A 142 0.42 12.69 -14.08
C TYR A 142 0.45 11.23 -14.52
N VAL A 143 1.57 10.53 -14.29
CA VAL A 143 1.67 9.10 -14.58
C VAL A 143 0.64 8.31 -13.76
N HIS A 144 0.52 8.60 -12.46
CA HIS A 144 -0.46 7.92 -11.60
C HIS A 144 -1.91 8.25 -11.97
N LEU A 145 -2.20 9.50 -12.36
CA LEU A 145 -3.52 9.90 -12.83
C LEU A 145 -3.95 9.15 -14.09
N PHE A 146 -3.00 8.90 -14.99
CA PHE A 146 -3.26 8.08 -16.18
C PHE A 146 -3.40 6.60 -15.83
N TYR A 147 -2.50 6.08 -14.98
CA TYR A 147 -2.41 4.66 -14.66
C TYR A 147 -3.56 4.14 -13.78
N ILE A 148 -4.13 4.97 -12.89
CA ILE A 148 -5.13 4.53 -11.92
C ILE A 148 -6.37 3.89 -12.57
N ALA A 149 -6.80 4.37 -13.74
CA ALA A 149 -7.93 3.78 -14.46
C ALA A 149 -7.63 2.35 -14.90
N PHE A 150 -6.41 2.10 -15.39
CA PHE A 150 -5.95 0.77 -15.80
C PHE A 150 -5.74 -0.18 -14.62
N THR A 151 -5.46 0.34 -13.43
CA THR A 151 -5.33 -0.45 -12.21
C THR A 151 -6.69 -0.79 -11.60
N VAL A 152 -7.56 0.20 -11.46
CA VAL A 152 -8.85 0.03 -10.76
C VAL A 152 -9.85 -0.74 -11.63
N ALA A 153 -9.93 -0.46 -12.94
CA ALA A 153 -10.89 -1.11 -13.83
C ALA A 153 -10.87 -2.65 -13.79
N PRO A 154 -9.70 -3.34 -13.95
CA PRO A 154 -9.66 -4.80 -13.90
C PRO A 154 -9.97 -5.34 -12.49
N ILE A 155 -9.52 -4.66 -11.43
CA ILE A 155 -9.81 -5.06 -10.05
C ILE A 155 -11.32 -5.01 -9.80
N THR A 156 -11.97 -3.89 -10.14
CA THR A 156 -13.42 -3.74 -10.01
C THR A 156 -14.16 -4.76 -10.87
N PHE A 157 -13.71 -5.02 -12.09
CA PHE A 157 -14.32 -6.03 -12.96
C PHE A 157 -14.25 -7.44 -12.35
N ILE A 158 -13.08 -7.84 -11.83
CA ILE A 158 -12.90 -9.14 -11.17
C ILE A 158 -13.79 -9.24 -9.93
N LEU A 159 -13.86 -8.20 -9.10
CA LEU A 159 -14.73 -8.17 -7.92
C LEU A 159 -16.21 -8.29 -8.30
N LEU A 160 -16.66 -7.57 -9.33
CA LEU A 160 -18.04 -7.67 -9.82
C LEU A 160 -18.35 -9.06 -10.38
N ALA A 161 -17.42 -9.67 -11.12
CA ALA A 161 -17.59 -11.04 -11.59
C ALA A 161 -17.69 -12.04 -10.42
N ALA A 162 -16.85 -11.88 -9.40
CA ALA A 162 -16.83 -12.73 -8.21
C ALA A 162 -18.15 -12.68 -7.42
N THR A 163 -18.88 -11.55 -7.44
CA THR A 163 -20.18 -11.46 -6.73
C THR A 163 -21.23 -12.46 -7.20
N ARG A 164 -21.10 -12.99 -8.43
CA ARG A 164 -22.04 -13.99 -8.97
C ARG A 164 -21.88 -15.37 -8.32
N GLU A 165 -20.72 -15.64 -7.73
CA GLU A 165 -20.39 -16.93 -7.10
C GLU A 165 -20.48 -16.86 -5.57
N ILE A 166 -20.92 -15.73 -5.00
CA ILE A 166 -21.06 -15.56 -3.56
C ILE A 166 -22.26 -16.36 -3.05
N ASP A 167 -22.00 -17.31 -2.17
CA ASP A 167 -23.02 -17.87 -1.29
C ASP A 167 -23.20 -16.95 -0.08
N TRP A 168 -24.34 -16.26 -0.06
CA TRP A 168 -24.69 -15.28 0.96
C TRP A 168 -24.73 -15.84 2.38
N ILE A 169 -24.87 -17.16 2.55
CA ILE A 169 -24.90 -17.80 3.87
C ILE A 169 -23.55 -17.62 4.58
N TYR A 170 -22.44 -17.71 3.85
CA TYR A 170 -21.10 -17.60 4.42
C TYR A 170 -20.66 -16.15 4.71
N VAL A 171 -21.42 -15.16 4.23
CA VAL A 171 -21.15 -13.73 4.49
C VAL A 171 -21.82 -13.26 5.79
N GLN A 172 -22.85 -13.97 6.26
CA GLN A 172 -23.69 -13.56 7.40
C GLN A 172 -23.05 -13.62 8.79
N PRO A 173 -22.11 -14.54 9.13
CA PRO A 173 -21.51 -14.56 10.46
C PRO A 173 -20.43 -13.49 10.59
N ILE A 174 -20.84 -12.23 10.77
CA ILE A 174 -19.94 -11.06 10.82
C ILE A 174 -18.96 -11.13 12.01
N LEU A 175 -19.32 -11.86 13.07
CA LEU A 175 -18.53 -12.02 14.30
C LEU A 175 -17.77 -13.36 14.38
N GLY A 176 -17.83 -14.19 13.33
CA GLY A 176 -17.22 -15.52 13.31
C GLY A 176 -18.18 -16.65 13.66
N ASN A 177 -17.79 -17.89 13.36
CA ASN A 177 -18.60 -19.09 13.62
C ASN A 177 -18.65 -19.48 15.11
N GLU A 178 -17.69 -19.00 15.93
CA GLU A 178 -17.60 -19.30 17.37
C GLU A 178 -17.82 -18.04 18.23
N THR A 179 -19.01 -17.46 18.16
CA THR A 179 -19.44 -16.51 19.20
C THR A 179 -19.97 -17.27 20.42
N SER A 180 -19.08 -17.97 21.13
CA SER A 180 -19.37 -18.44 22.49
C SER A 180 -18.42 -17.74 23.46
N TRP A 181 -18.92 -16.70 24.13
CA TRP A 181 -18.40 -16.26 25.42
C TRP A 181 -18.75 -17.30 26.52
N GLY A 182 -18.50 -18.58 26.24
CA GLY A 182 -18.96 -19.73 27.02
C GLY A 182 -18.02 -20.93 26.94
N GLY A 183 -16.76 -20.72 26.57
CA GLY A 183 -15.67 -21.69 26.70
C GLY A 183 -14.59 -21.13 27.61
N LEU A 184 -14.83 -21.21 28.93
CA LEU A 184 -13.74 -21.32 29.90
C LEU A 184 -12.95 -22.61 29.64
#